data_AF-A0A1F2PI00-F1
#
_entry.id   AF-A0A1F2PI00-F1
#
_cell.length_a   1.000
_cell.length_b   1.000
_cell.length_c   1.000
_cell.angle_alpha   90.00
_cell.angle_beta   90.00
_cell.angle_gamma   90.00
#
_symmetry.space_group_name_H-M   'P 1'
#
loop_
_entity.id
_entity.type
_entity.pdbx_description
1 polymer ?
#
loop_
_entity_poly.entity_id
_entity_poly.type
_entity_poly.pdbx_seq_one_letter_code
_entity_poly.pdbx_strand_id
1 'polypeptide(L)'
;MFISGIKLQNNSKKLGKTIAVYLLMTVLTIAVNLIYGLFGHGVHSAAMTGIFLYPLLGGALGYLLIDRTMAFITRFVVYRIGYNSYNSGLAALTVGSFLKGILEIAGTNSPYLIIFFFLGWVAVGIGLMVFGFLAVTNQRLLKTEKRMKKTEETVIRE
;
A
#
# COMPACT_ATOMS: atom_id res chain seq x y z
N MET A 1 -6.02 8.72 34.40
CA MET A 1 -4.74 9.41 34.13
C MET A 1 -4.44 9.33 32.63
N PHE A 2 -4.67 10.45 31.94
CA PHE A 2 -4.26 10.84 30.58
C PHE A 2 -4.30 9.84 29.40
N ILE A 3 -5.46 9.74 28.73
CA ILE A 3 -5.52 9.63 27.25
C ILE A 3 -6.70 10.49 26.72
N SER A 4 -6.78 11.77 27.11
CA SER A 4 -7.82 12.70 26.63
C SER A 4 -7.29 13.74 25.62
N GLY A 5 -6.21 13.43 24.89
CA GLY A 5 -5.52 14.41 24.05
C GLY A 5 -5.15 13.95 22.64
N ILE A 6 -5.66 12.82 22.16
CA ILE A 6 -5.39 12.41 20.77
C ILE A 6 -6.36 13.17 19.88
N LYS A 7 -5.89 14.29 19.30
CA LYS A 7 -6.55 14.96 18.18
C LYS A 7 -7.04 13.89 17.20
N LEU A 8 -8.34 13.88 16.95
CA LEU A 8 -8.99 13.08 15.90
C LEU A 8 -8.48 13.55 14.54
N GLN A 9 -7.26 13.18 14.17
CA GLN A 9 -6.69 13.52 12.88
C GLN A 9 -7.39 12.66 11.83
N ASN A 10 -8.24 13.30 11.04
CA ASN A 10 -9.03 12.69 9.99
C ASN A 10 -8.10 12.16 8.87
N ASN A 11 -7.63 10.93 9.03
CA ASN A 11 -6.65 10.27 8.15
C ASN A 11 -7.25 9.76 6.83
N SER A 12 -8.58 9.78 6.63
CA SER A 12 -9.17 9.34 5.34
C SER A 12 -8.78 10.27 4.18
N LYS A 13 -8.61 11.57 4.46
CA LYS A 13 -8.08 12.53 3.46
C LYS A 13 -6.65 12.21 3.04
N LYS A 14 -5.86 11.55 3.91
CA LYS A 14 -4.48 11.15 3.60
C LYS A 14 -4.47 9.96 2.64
N LEU A 15 -5.26 8.92 2.93
CA LEU A 15 -5.38 7.74 2.07
C LEU A 15 -5.95 8.09 0.69
N GLY A 16 -6.97 8.96 0.62
CA GLY A 16 -7.51 9.44 -0.65
C GLY A 16 -6.45 10.13 -1.53
N LYS A 17 -5.56 10.93 -0.93
CA LYS A 17 -4.42 11.53 -1.65
C LYS A 17 -3.45 10.46 -2.14
N THR A 18 -3.12 9.48 -1.31
CA THR A 18 -2.24 8.36 -1.69
C THR A 18 -2.79 7.59 -2.88
N ILE A 19 -4.09 7.25 -2.86
CA ILE A 19 -4.78 6.57 -3.97
C ILE A 19 -4.70 7.42 -5.25
N ALA A 20 -4.98 8.73 -5.16
CA ALA A 20 -4.89 9.62 -6.30
C ALA A 20 -3.47 9.69 -6.90
N VAL A 21 -2.43 9.71 -6.05
CA VAL A 21 -1.03 9.66 -6.49
C VAL A 21 -0.72 8.34 -7.19
N TYR A 22 -1.19 7.21 -6.67
CA TYR A 22 -0.98 5.91 -7.31
C TYR A 22 -1.71 5.75 -8.64
N LEU A 23 -2.91 6.35 -8.78
CA LEU A 23 -3.61 6.41 -10.07
C LEU A 23 -2.81 7.24 -11.08
N LEU A 24 -2.28 8.41 -10.67
CA LEU A 24 -1.41 9.20 -11.53
C LEU A 24 -0.15 8.42 -11.93
N MET A 25 0.51 7.76 -10.98
CA MET A 25 1.67 6.91 -11.26
C MET A 25 1.32 5.78 -12.23
N THR A 26 0.14 5.18 -12.12
CA THR A 26 -0.34 4.17 -13.08
C THR A 26 -0.37 4.74 -14.49
N VAL A 27 -0.99 5.91 -14.69
CA VAL A 27 -1.05 6.58 -15.99
C VAL A 27 0.35 6.89 -16.52
N LEU A 28 1.25 7.41 -15.68
CA LEU A 28 2.63 7.67 -16.05
C LEU A 28 3.36 6.40 -16.51
N THR A 29 3.19 5.30 -15.79
CA THR A 29 3.85 4.04 -16.14
C THR A 29 3.30 3.41 -17.43
N ILE A 30 2.00 3.61 -17.73
CA ILE A 30 1.42 3.24 -19.03
C ILE A 30 2.04 4.09 -20.14
N ALA A 31 2.15 5.41 -19.95
CA ALA A 31 2.78 6.30 -20.91
C ALA A 31 4.24 5.88 -21.18
N VAL A 32 4.99 5.54 -20.15
CA VAL A 32 6.36 4.99 -20.28
C VAL A 32 6.38 3.71 -21.11
N ASN A 33 5.48 2.75 -20.83
CA ASN A 33 5.39 1.52 -21.64
C ASN A 33 5.09 1.82 -23.11
N LEU A 34 4.22 2.80 -23.41
CA LEU A 34 3.92 3.21 -24.79
C LEU A 34 5.12 3.87 -25.48
N ILE A 35 5.83 4.76 -24.77
CA ILE A 35 7.07 5.39 -25.28
C ILE A 35 8.08 4.29 -25.63
N TYR A 36 8.35 3.36 -24.71
CA TYR A 36 9.26 2.25 -24.98
C TYR A 36 8.75 1.28 -26.05
N GLY A 37 7.43 1.14 -26.23
CA GLY A 37 6.85 0.40 -27.34
C GLY A 37 7.14 1.05 -28.71
N LEU A 38 7.15 2.39 -28.78
CA LEU A 38 7.46 3.14 -30.01
C LEU A 38 8.96 3.11 -30.33
N PHE A 39 9.82 3.24 -29.32
CA PHE A 39 11.28 3.30 -29.49
C PHE A 39 11.98 1.93 -29.37
N GLY A 40 11.27 0.88 -28.99
CA GLY A 40 11.83 -0.46 -28.76
C GLY A 40 12.16 -1.25 -30.02
N HIS A 41 11.99 -0.67 -31.22
CA HIS A 41 12.27 -1.32 -32.52
C HIS A 41 11.63 -2.71 -32.68
N GLY A 42 10.44 -2.91 -32.11
CA GLY A 42 9.72 -4.20 -32.13
C GLY A 42 10.09 -5.18 -31.02
N VAL A 43 11.04 -4.81 -30.15
CA VAL A 43 11.39 -5.58 -28.94
C VAL A 43 10.50 -5.12 -27.78
N HIS A 44 9.85 -6.08 -27.14
CA HIS A 44 8.94 -5.85 -26.03
C HIS A 44 9.41 -6.56 -24.77
N SER A 45 9.05 -6.01 -23.62
CA SER A 45 9.30 -6.60 -22.31
C SER A 45 8.00 -6.79 -21.55
N ALA A 46 7.78 -8.01 -21.06
CA ALA A 46 6.65 -8.30 -20.18
C ALA A 46 6.74 -7.50 -18.86
N ALA A 47 7.95 -7.25 -18.35
CA ALA A 47 8.16 -6.44 -17.16
C ALA A 47 7.83 -4.96 -17.40
N MET A 48 8.14 -4.43 -18.59
CA MET A 48 7.75 -3.08 -18.97
C MET A 48 6.23 -2.97 -19.17
N THR A 49 5.59 -3.95 -19.81
CA THR A 49 4.13 -3.93 -20.01
C THR A 49 3.37 -4.13 -18.71
N GLY A 50 3.87 -4.96 -17.80
CA GLY A 50 3.23 -5.23 -16.51
C GLY A 50 3.49 -4.17 -15.42
N ILE A 51 4.34 -3.18 -15.66
CA ILE A 51 4.76 -2.21 -14.63
C ILE A 51 3.59 -1.47 -13.97
N PHE A 52 2.53 -1.15 -14.72
CA PHE A 52 1.40 -0.39 -14.21
C PHE A 52 0.58 -1.15 -13.17
N LEU A 53 0.72 -2.48 -13.12
CA LEU A 53 0.01 -3.32 -12.16
C LEU A 53 0.45 -3.03 -10.71
N TYR A 54 1.72 -2.68 -10.48
CA TYR A 54 2.20 -2.36 -9.13
C TYR A 54 1.52 -1.11 -8.54
N PRO A 55 1.54 0.07 -9.19
CA PRO A 55 0.82 1.24 -8.69
C PRO A 55 -0.71 1.06 -8.76
N LEU A 56 -1.25 0.32 -9.71
CA LEU A 56 -2.70 0.14 -9.83
C LEU A 56 -3.26 -0.83 -8.78
N LEU A 57 -2.79 -2.07 -8.78
CA LEU A 57 -3.31 -3.13 -7.90
C LEU A 57 -2.79 -2.98 -6.48
N GLY A 58 -1.47 -2.80 -6.33
CA GLY A 58 -0.85 -2.63 -5.03
C GLY A 58 -1.14 -1.26 -4.42
N GLY A 59 -0.98 -0.20 -5.22
CA GLY A 59 -1.19 1.17 -4.75
C GLY A 59 -2.66 1.52 -4.63
N ALA A 60 -3.32 1.79 -5.76
CA ALA A 60 -4.68 2.33 -5.76
C ALA A 60 -5.70 1.35 -5.16
N LEU A 61 -5.80 0.13 -5.69
CA LEU A 61 -6.76 -0.87 -5.17
C LEU A 61 -6.39 -1.34 -3.76
N GLY A 62 -5.11 -1.59 -3.49
CA GLY A 62 -4.64 -1.98 -2.16
C GLY A 62 -5.02 -0.97 -1.09
N TYR A 63 -4.75 0.33 -1.33
CA TYR A 63 -5.14 1.38 -0.39
C TYR A 63 -6.64 1.62 -0.32
N LEU A 64 -7.41 1.42 -1.40
CA LEU A 64 -8.87 1.46 -1.37
C LEU A 64 -9.46 0.36 -0.47
N LEU A 65 -8.92 -0.86 -0.55
CA LEU A 65 -9.33 -1.98 0.31
C LEU A 65 -8.98 -1.70 1.78
N ILE A 66 -7.79 -1.16 2.04
CA ILE A 66 -7.37 -0.75 3.39
C ILE A 66 -8.31 0.36 3.92
N ASP A 67 -8.58 1.41 3.14
CA ASP A 67 -9.47 2.50 3.57
C ASP A 67 -10.88 1.98 3.93
N ARG A 68 -11.44 1.10 3.09
CA ARG A 68 -12.78 0.51 3.29
C ARG A 68 -12.85 -0.40 4.52
N THR A 69 -11.81 -1.22 4.74
CA THR A 69 -11.83 -2.26 5.78
C THR A 69 -11.25 -1.78 7.13
N MET A 70 -10.43 -0.72 7.11
CA MET A 70 -9.54 -0.37 8.23
C MET A 70 -9.65 1.11 8.66
N ALA A 71 -10.82 1.72 8.53
CA ALA A 71 -11.07 3.14 8.83
C ALA A 71 -10.64 3.61 10.24
N PHE A 72 -10.45 2.70 11.21
CA PHE A 72 -10.06 3.01 12.59
C PHE A 72 -8.59 2.68 12.92
N ILE A 73 -7.86 2.06 12.01
CA ILE A 73 -6.51 1.53 12.25
C ILE A 73 -5.42 2.61 12.20
N THR A 74 -5.71 3.70 11.49
CA THR A 74 -4.76 4.80 11.28
C THR A 74 -4.40 5.55 12.57
N ARG A 75 -4.99 5.17 13.72
CA ARG A 75 -4.76 5.75 15.05
C ARG A 75 -3.48 5.24 15.72
N PHE A 76 -3.00 4.07 15.34
CA PHE A 76 -1.84 3.46 15.98
C PHE A 76 -0.52 4.00 15.41
N VAL A 77 0.48 4.25 16.25
CA VAL A 77 1.81 4.70 15.79
C VAL A 77 2.46 3.70 14.82
N VAL A 78 2.23 2.40 15.07
CA VAL A 78 2.75 1.29 14.26
C VAL A 78 2.19 1.31 12.82
N TYR A 79 1.03 1.94 12.59
CA TYR A 79 0.48 2.13 11.25
C TYR A 79 1.45 2.85 10.32
N ARG A 80 2.25 3.80 10.83
CA ARG A 80 3.24 4.55 10.02
C ARG A 80 4.33 3.64 9.47
N ILE A 81 4.75 2.64 10.24
CA ILE A 81 5.76 1.67 9.81
C ILE A 81 5.18 0.83 8.68
N GLY A 82 4.00 0.24 8.88
CA GLY A 82 3.34 -0.55 7.84
C GLY A 82 3.07 0.24 6.56
N TYR A 83 2.58 1.47 6.70
CA TYR A 83 2.33 2.39 5.59
C TYR A 83 3.61 2.73 4.82
N ASN A 84 4.69 3.10 5.49
CA ASN A 84 5.94 3.46 4.82
C ASN A 84 6.59 2.23 4.17
N SER A 85 6.65 1.09 4.86
CA SER A 85 7.20 -0.15 4.31
C SER A 85 6.42 -0.62 3.08
N TYR A 86 5.08 -0.56 3.11
CA TYR A 86 4.26 -0.93 1.97
C TYR A 86 4.49 -0.01 0.75
N ASN A 87 4.51 1.31 0.96
CA ASN A 87 4.79 2.27 -0.13
C ASN A 87 6.18 2.07 -0.72
N SER A 88 7.20 1.92 0.13
CA SER A 88 8.58 1.69 -0.32
C SER A 88 8.72 0.37 -1.08
N GLY A 89 8.02 -0.68 -0.64
CA GLY A 89 8.01 -1.96 -1.34
C GLY A 89 7.39 -1.86 -2.73
N LEU A 90 6.23 -1.20 -2.85
CA LEU A 90 5.60 -0.96 -4.16
C LEU A 90 6.47 -0.09 -5.07
N ALA A 91 7.14 0.92 -4.52
CA ALA A 91 8.08 1.75 -5.27
C ALA A 91 9.27 0.91 -5.79
N ALA A 92 9.86 0.06 -4.93
CA ALA A 92 10.96 -0.82 -5.31
C ALA A 92 10.55 -1.83 -6.39
N LEU A 93 9.36 -2.42 -6.30
CA LEU A 93 8.83 -3.32 -7.33
C LEU A 93 8.58 -2.60 -8.66
N THR A 94 8.03 -1.39 -8.61
CA THR A 94 7.78 -0.57 -9.80
C THR A 94 9.10 -0.22 -10.49
N VAL A 95 10.10 0.26 -9.74
CA VAL A 95 11.42 0.61 -10.26
C VAL A 95 12.16 -0.63 -10.76
N GLY A 96 12.10 -1.75 -10.03
CA GLY A 96 12.70 -3.02 -10.46
C GLY A 96 12.11 -3.52 -11.78
N SER A 97 10.79 -3.45 -11.94
CA SER A 97 10.10 -3.79 -13.19
C SER A 97 10.46 -2.84 -14.33
N PHE A 98 10.58 -1.54 -14.04
CA PHE A 98 11.04 -0.55 -15.01
C PHE A 98 12.45 -0.84 -15.52
N LEU A 99 13.41 -1.02 -14.61
CA LEU A 99 14.80 -1.34 -14.95
C LEU A 99 14.90 -2.65 -15.73
N LYS A 100 14.19 -3.69 -15.28
CA LYS A 100 14.10 -4.96 -16.01
C LYS A 100 13.56 -4.74 -17.43
N GLY A 101 12.52 -3.92 -17.56
CA GLY A 101 11.94 -3.56 -18.83
C GLY A 101 12.92 -2.90 -19.79
N ILE A 102 13.68 -1.92 -19.30
CA ILE A 102 14.73 -1.25 -20.10
C ILE A 102 15.79 -2.25 -20.55
N LEU A 103 16.30 -3.07 -19.62
CA LEU A 103 17.39 -4.01 -19.91
C LEU A 103 16.97 -5.07 -20.93
N GLU A 104 15.75 -5.62 -20.81
CA GLU A 104 15.20 -6.57 -21.77
C GLU A 104 15.05 -5.96 -23.18
N ILE A 105 14.54 -4.73 -23.28
CA ILE A 105 14.42 -4.03 -24.56
C ILE A 105 15.79 -3.73 -25.16
N ALA A 106 16.78 -3.41 -24.32
CA ALA A 106 18.16 -3.20 -24.72
C ALA A 106 18.94 -4.49 -25.01
N GLY A 107 18.33 -5.68 -24.85
CA GLY A 107 18.98 -6.97 -25.11
C GLY A 107 20.03 -7.36 -24.07
N THR A 108 19.92 -6.88 -22.84
CA THR A 108 20.87 -7.13 -21.74
C THR A 108 20.14 -7.57 -20.46
N ASN A 109 20.89 -7.94 -19.42
CA ASN A 109 20.35 -8.32 -18.12
C ASN A 109 21.29 -7.90 -16.99
N SER A 110 20.77 -7.77 -15.77
CA SER A 110 21.54 -7.41 -14.58
C SER A 110 21.18 -8.32 -13.41
N PRO A 111 22.18 -8.92 -12.72
CA PRO A 111 21.91 -9.76 -11.55
C PRO A 111 21.33 -8.95 -10.38
N TYR A 112 21.54 -7.63 -10.34
CA TYR A 112 21.03 -6.77 -9.27
C TYR A 112 19.50 -6.59 -9.30
N LEU A 113 18.84 -6.93 -10.41
CA LEU A 113 17.37 -6.88 -10.50
C LEU A 113 16.70 -7.75 -9.43
N ILE A 114 17.31 -8.89 -9.07
CA ILE A 114 16.75 -9.79 -8.06
C ILE A 114 16.60 -9.11 -6.69
N ILE A 115 17.52 -8.18 -6.38
CA ILE A 115 17.52 -7.45 -5.11
C ILE A 115 16.31 -6.52 -5.03
N PHE A 116 15.95 -5.84 -6.12
CA PHE A 116 14.77 -4.97 -6.17
C PHE A 116 13.47 -5.75 -5.92
N PHE A 117 13.32 -6.90 -6.58
CA PHE A 117 12.13 -7.73 -6.39
C PHE A 117 12.08 -8.34 -4.99
N PHE A 118 13.20 -8.87 -4.49
CA PHE A 118 13.27 -9.46 -3.17
C PHE A 118 12.97 -8.42 -2.07
N LEU A 119 13.69 -7.30 -2.04
CA LEU A 119 13.46 -6.24 -1.05
C LEU A 119 12.07 -5.62 -1.19
N GLY A 120 11.58 -5.46 -2.42
CA GLY A 120 10.24 -4.97 -2.71
C GLY A 120 9.16 -5.85 -2.06
N TRP A 121 9.21 -7.16 -2.31
CA TRP A 121 8.25 -8.11 -1.72
C TRP A 121 8.38 -8.23 -0.21
N VAL A 122 9.60 -8.21 0.33
CA VAL A 122 9.83 -8.20 1.79
C VAL A 122 9.20 -6.96 2.43
N ALA A 123 9.41 -5.77 1.86
CA ALA A 123 8.86 -4.53 2.38
C ALA A 123 7.32 -4.48 2.27
N VAL A 124 6.74 -4.98 1.16
CA VAL A 124 5.29 -5.18 1.01
C VAL A 124 4.76 -6.14 2.09
N GLY A 125 5.44 -7.26 2.31
CA GLY A 125 5.08 -8.26 3.31
C GLY A 125 5.05 -7.70 4.73
N ILE A 126 6.07 -6.93 5.11
CA ILE A 126 6.12 -6.23 6.40
C ILE A 126 4.92 -5.27 6.53
N GLY A 127 4.63 -4.50 5.48
CA GLY A 127 3.49 -3.60 5.43
C GLY A 127 2.16 -4.31 5.70
N LEU A 128 1.92 -5.42 4.98
CA LEU A 128 0.70 -6.23 5.11
C LEU A 128 0.60 -6.91 6.48
N MET A 129 1.70 -7.42 7.02
CA MET A 129 1.72 -8.02 8.37
C MET A 129 1.31 -7.00 9.43
N VAL A 130 1.84 -5.78 9.35
CA VAL A 130 1.46 -4.70 10.27
C VAL A 130 -0.02 -4.34 10.13
N PHE A 131 -0.53 -4.20 8.90
CA PHE A 131 -1.96 -3.93 8.69
C PHE A 131 -2.85 -5.05 9.23
N GLY A 132 -2.49 -6.31 9.01
CA GLY A 132 -3.21 -7.48 9.55
C GLY A 132 -3.22 -7.49 11.09
N PHE A 133 -2.06 -7.29 11.72
CA PHE A 133 -1.94 -7.23 13.18
C PHE A 133 -2.82 -6.13 13.78
N LEU A 134 -2.79 -4.95 13.17
CA LEU A 134 -3.60 -3.82 13.62
C LEU A 134 -5.11 -4.04 13.38
N ALA A 135 -5.48 -4.75 12.31
CA ALA A 135 -6.88 -5.08 12.02
C ALA A 135 -7.48 -5.98 13.08
N VAL A 136 -6.75 -7.03 13.48
CA VAL A 136 -7.15 -7.92 14.57
C VAL A 136 -7.27 -7.15 15.89
N THR A 137 -6.32 -6.28 16.20
CA THR A 137 -6.32 -5.50 17.44
C THR A 137 -7.51 -4.54 17.50
N ASN A 138 -7.78 -3.82 16.41
CA ASN A 138 -8.87 -2.86 16.35
C ASN A 138 -10.25 -3.51 16.50
N GLN A 139 -10.47 -4.69 15.90
CA GLN A 139 -11.72 -5.43 16.08
C GLN A 139 -11.96 -5.84 17.53
N ARG A 140 -10.90 -6.21 18.27
CA ARG A 140 -10.99 -6.54 19.69
C ARG A 140 -11.44 -5.33 20.51
N LEU A 141 -10.85 -4.16 20.26
CA LEU A 141 -11.19 -2.92 20.98
C LEU A 141 -12.64 -2.51 20.76
N LEU A 142 -13.11 -2.51 19.50
CA LEU A 142 -14.50 -2.17 19.18
C LEU A 142 -15.50 -3.15 19.81
N LYS A 143 -15.14 -4.43 19.90
CA LYS A 143 -15.98 -5.44 20.57
C LYS A 143 -16.04 -5.20 22.08
N THR A 144 -14.93 -4.80 22.70
CA THR A 144 -14.88 -4.45 24.13
C THR A 144 -15.66 -3.18 24.43
N GLU A 145 -15.51 -2.11 23.65
CA GLU A 145 -16.28 -0.86 23.82
C GLU A 145 -17.80 -1.10 23.74
N LYS A 146 -18.25 -1.89 22.75
CA LYS A 146 -19.67 -2.25 22.62
C LYS A 146 -20.18 -3.06 23.82
N ARG A 147 -19.37 -3.96 24.37
CA ARG A 147 -19.74 -4.74 25.57
C ARG A 147 -19.86 -3.84 26.80
N MET A 148 -18.89 -2.96 27.03
CA MET A 148 -18.87 -2.02 28.16
C MET A 148 -20.11 -1.13 28.16
N LYS A 149 -20.45 -0.52 27.01
CA LYS A 149 -21.66 0.31 26.88
C LYS A 149 -22.94 -0.46 27.17
N LYS A 150 -23.04 -1.71 26.69
CA LYS A 150 -24.20 -2.55 26.96
C LYS A 150 -24.35 -2.87 28.45
N THR A 151 -23.24 -3.14 29.15
CA THR A 151 -23.24 -3.38 30.60
C THR A 151 -23.67 -2.12 31.37
N GLU A 152 -23.17 -0.95 30.96
CA GLU A 152 -23.53 0.33 31.58
C GLU A 152 -25.02 0.65 31.41
N GLU A 153 -25.59 0.43 30.21
CA GLU A 153 -27.02 0.58 29.97
C GLU A 153 -27.90 -0.39 30.76
N THR A 154 -27.42 -1.62 31.04
CA THR A 154 -28.18 -2.56 31.89
C THR A 154 -28.16 -2.14 33.36
N VAL A 155 -27.04 -1.62 33.87
CA VAL A 155 -26.93 -1.19 35.27
C VAL A 155 -27.75 0.08 35.56
N ILE A 156 -27.87 1.00 34.61
CA ILE A 156 -28.66 2.24 34.79
C ILE A 156 -30.17 1.98 34.79
N ARG A 157 -30.62 0.82 34.30
CA ARG A 157 -32.05 0.46 34.21
C ARG A 157 -32.57 -0.31 35.44
N GLU A 158 -31.69 -0.75 36.33
CA GLU A 158 -32.03 -1.37 37.62
C GLU A 158 -32.06 -0.32 38.74
#